data_AF-A0A1V5G950-F1
#
_entry.id   AF-A0A1V5G950-F1
#
_cell.length_a   1.000
_cell.length_b   1.000
_cell.length_c   1.000
_cell.angle_alpha   90.00
_cell.angle_beta   90.00
_cell.angle_gamma   90.00
#
_symmetry.space_group_name_H-M   'P 1'
#
loop_
_entity.id
_entity.type
_entity.pdbx_description
1 polymer ?
#
loop_
_entity_poly.entity_id
_entity_poly.type
_entity_poly.pdbx_seq_one_letter_code
_entity_poly.pdbx_strand_id
1 'polypeptide(L)'
;MKKEVAKRFLYNTHFKHAQDYELWTRMALNSVRMTNLPEIVLRYRIHGTQISQAKKELQTNLRMKITREYWQNSPLSHDLAFHTCLMDEREIIDHEKFRSVIRSLKTVEARLTDDQAIAAINHHRIWFIYRSINLGHQAILPAVKNLRLSKLKRIAIAMLSFFRAGCLISYFRHAQWLRHLQTPFGSRGSRRPKYGK
;
A
#
# COMPACT_ATOMS: atom_id res chain seq x y z
N MET A 1 -21.91 6.43 7.42
CA MET A 1 -21.55 6.06 8.82
C MET A 1 -22.80 6.06 9.67
N LYS A 2 -22.98 5.12 10.61
CA LYS A 2 -24.13 5.09 11.54
C LYS A 2 -24.03 6.25 12.55
N LYS A 3 -25.18 6.80 12.96
CA LYS A 3 -25.26 7.99 13.83
C LYS A 3 -24.61 7.77 15.20
N GLU A 4 -24.75 6.58 15.75
CA GLU A 4 -24.24 6.20 17.08
C GLU A 4 -22.72 6.17 17.07
N VAL A 5 -22.13 5.68 15.97
CA VAL A 5 -20.67 5.65 15.77
C VAL A 5 -20.14 7.08 15.59
N ALA A 6 -20.83 7.91 14.82
CA ALA A 6 -20.45 9.31 14.59
C ALA A 6 -20.42 10.13 15.90
N LYS A 7 -21.36 9.87 16.81
CA LYS A 7 -21.40 10.52 18.13
C LYS A 7 -20.28 10.07 19.06
N ARG A 8 -19.84 8.81 18.92
CA ARG A 8 -18.77 8.23 19.77
C ARG A 8 -17.37 8.66 19.31
N PHE A 9 -17.16 8.84 18.01
CA PHE A 9 -15.85 9.16 17.44
C PHE A 9 -15.84 10.55 16.82
N LEU A 10 -15.47 11.55 17.62
CA LEU A 10 -15.26 12.93 17.17
C LEU A 10 -13.86 13.10 16.57
N TYR A 11 -13.71 14.14 15.73
CA TYR A 11 -12.41 14.51 15.17
C TYR A 11 -11.45 15.00 16.25
N ASN A 12 -10.19 14.55 16.16
CA ASN A 12 -9.12 15.07 17.00
C ASN A 12 -8.51 16.33 16.35
N THR A 13 -8.56 17.46 17.06
CA THR A 13 -8.08 18.76 16.57
C THR A 13 -6.57 18.80 16.33
N HIS A 14 -5.80 17.94 17.01
CA HIS A 14 -4.34 17.79 16.81
C HIS A 14 -3.99 17.29 15.40
N PHE A 15 -4.94 16.67 14.70
CA PHE A 15 -4.73 16.10 13.37
C PHE A 15 -5.48 16.88 12.28
N LYS A 16 -5.64 18.21 12.43
CA LYS A 16 -6.42 19.10 11.51
C LYS A 16 -6.23 18.83 10.01
N HIS A 17 -5.06 18.41 9.56
CA HIS A 17 -4.77 18.15 8.14
C HIS A 17 -4.83 16.67 7.74
N ALA A 18 -5.12 15.77 8.68
CA ALA A 18 -5.24 14.32 8.48
C ALA A 18 -6.39 13.73 9.32
N GLN A 19 -7.45 14.52 9.59
CA GLN A 19 -8.50 14.18 10.56
C GLN A 19 -9.24 12.90 10.16
N ASP A 20 -9.59 12.76 8.88
CA ASP A 20 -10.28 11.58 8.38
C ASP A 20 -9.44 10.31 8.57
N TYR A 21 -8.14 10.40 8.25
CA TYR A 21 -7.24 9.27 8.37
C TYR A 21 -7.02 8.86 9.84
N GLU A 22 -6.83 9.82 10.75
CA GLU A 22 -6.76 9.55 12.20
C GLU A 22 -8.04 8.92 12.73
N LEU A 23 -9.19 9.45 12.32
CA LEU A 23 -10.50 8.97 12.75
C LEU A 23 -10.69 7.51 12.34
N TRP A 24 -10.43 7.18 11.08
CA TRP A 24 -10.64 5.82 10.56
C TRP A 24 -9.69 4.81 11.21
N THR A 25 -8.41 5.16 11.41
CA THR A 25 -7.45 4.26 12.06
C THR A 25 -7.81 4.04 13.53
N ARG A 26 -8.21 5.09 14.26
CA ARG A 26 -8.69 4.97 15.64
C ARG A 26 -9.97 4.13 15.72
N MET A 27 -10.90 4.29 14.79
CA MET A 27 -12.10 3.46 14.71
C MET A 27 -11.77 1.98 14.46
N ALA A 28 -10.82 1.69 13.56
CA ALA A 28 -10.34 0.33 13.31
C ALA A 28 -9.73 -0.31 14.57
N LEU A 29 -8.89 0.41 15.31
CA LEU A 29 -8.33 -0.07 16.59
C LEU A 29 -9.41 -0.31 17.66
N ASN A 30 -10.52 0.43 17.60
CA ASN A 30 -11.66 0.27 18.51
C ASN A 30 -12.68 -0.76 18.01
N SER A 31 -12.26 -1.71 17.18
CA SER A 31 -13.08 -2.82 16.66
C SER A 31 -14.33 -2.38 15.88
N VAL A 32 -14.33 -1.16 15.33
CA VAL A 32 -15.40 -0.74 14.42
C VAL A 32 -15.20 -1.43 13.09
N ARG A 33 -16.18 -2.26 12.71
CA ARG A 33 -16.18 -2.92 11.39
C ARG A 33 -16.47 -1.91 10.30
N MET A 34 -15.55 -1.81 9.35
CA MET A 34 -15.63 -0.95 8.19
C MET A 34 -15.45 -1.78 6.92
N THR A 35 -16.08 -1.37 5.84
CA THR A 35 -15.93 -1.99 4.52
C THR A 35 -15.96 -0.90 3.45
N ASN A 36 -15.26 -1.13 2.35
CA ASN A 36 -15.31 -0.24 1.20
C ASN A 36 -16.61 -0.50 0.43
N LEU A 37 -17.23 0.56 -0.07
CA LEU A 37 -18.31 0.44 -1.04
C LEU A 37 -17.71 0.11 -2.41
N PRO A 38 -18.24 -0.88 -3.15
CA PRO A 38 -17.72 -1.26 -4.46
C PRO A 38 -18.06 -0.23 -5.55
N GLU A 39 -18.97 0.71 -5.27
CA GLU A 39 -19.41 1.74 -6.21
C GLU A 39 -18.58 3.03 -6.11
N ILE A 40 -18.44 3.72 -7.23
CA ILE A 40 -17.86 5.07 -7.26
C ILE A 40 -18.92 6.06 -6.76
N VAL A 41 -18.88 6.36 -5.46
CA VAL A 41 -19.84 7.27 -4.80
C VAL A 41 -19.42 8.74 -4.81
N LEU A 42 -18.17 9.05 -5.22
CA LEU A 42 -17.62 10.40 -5.20
C LEU A 42 -16.68 10.64 -6.37
N ARG A 43 -16.82 11.80 -7.02
CA ARG A 43 -15.84 12.33 -7.99
C ARG A 43 -15.15 13.55 -7.40
N TYR A 44 -13.91 13.38 -6.98
CA TYR A 44 -13.14 14.46 -6.37
C TYR A 44 -12.57 15.38 -7.44
N ARG A 45 -12.71 16.70 -7.27
CA ARG A 45 -12.06 17.70 -8.14
C ARG A 45 -10.59 17.79 -7.75
N ILE A 46 -9.67 17.94 -8.71
CA ILE A 46 -8.24 18.17 -8.45
C ILE A 46 -7.87 19.52 -9.08
N HIS A 47 -7.31 20.44 -8.29
CA HIS A 47 -6.77 21.72 -8.77
C HIS A 47 -5.49 22.11 -7.99
N GLY A 48 -4.63 22.92 -8.61
CA GLY A 48 -3.28 23.22 -8.09
C GLY A 48 -3.27 23.97 -6.76
N THR A 49 -4.32 24.72 -6.44
CA THR A 49 -4.46 25.51 -5.20
C THR A 49 -5.09 24.73 -4.04
N GLN A 50 -5.27 23.41 -4.16
CA GLN A 50 -5.86 22.62 -3.08
C GLN A 50 -4.98 22.62 -1.84
N ILE A 51 -5.63 22.68 -0.68
CA ILE A 51 -5.00 22.57 0.64
C ILE A 51 -4.14 21.29 0.73
N SER A 52 -4.56 20.20 0.07
CA SER A 52 -3.81 18.95 -0.02
C SER A 52 -2.45 19.09 -0.72
N GLN A 53 -2.31 20.03 -1.65
CA GLN A 53 -1.04 20.38 -2.28
C GLN A 53 -0.24 21.32 -1.36
N ALA A 54 -0.88 22.39 -0.88
CA ALA A 54 -0.22 23.42 -0.06
C ALA A 54 0.27 22.91 1.31
N LYS A 55 -0.36 21.87 1.87
CA LYS A 55 -0.01 21.27 3.18
C LYS A 55 0.51 19.84 3.05
N LYS A 56 0.96 19.42 1.86
CA LYS A 56 1.38 18.05 1.56
C LYS A 56 2.41 17.50 2.55
N GLU A 57 3.42 18.28 2.91
CA GLU A 57 4.47 17.85 3.82
C GLU A 57 3.93 17.60 5.24
N LEU A 58 3.11 18.53 5.75
CA LEU A 58 2.47 18.39 7.05
C LEU A 58 1.52 17.19 7.09
N GLN A 59 0.74 16.98 6.02
CA GLN A 59 -0.12 15.80 5.88
C GLN A 59 0.70 14.50 5.86
N THR A 60 1.86 14.51 5.19
CA THR A 60 2.76 13.35 5.13
C THR A 60 3.30 13.02 6.52
N ASN A 61 3.76 14.02 7.27
CA ASN A 61 4.28 13.82 8.63
C ASN A 61 3.21 13.31 9.60
N LEU A 62 2.00 13.90 9.54
CA LEU A 62 0.85 13.42 10.35
C LEU A 62 0.45 12.00 9.97
N ARG A 63 0.38 11.69 8.67
CA ARG A 63 0.08 10.33 8.19
C ARG A 63 1.09 9.31 8.70
N MET A 64 2.38 9.65 8.70
CA MET A 64 3.43 8.79 9.23
C MET A 64 3.26 8.53 10.73
N LYS A 65 2.93 9.58 11.50
CA LYS A 65 2.63 9.45 12.93
C LYS A 65 1.44 8.52 13.18
N ILE A 66 0.30 8.80 12.54
CA ILE A 66 -0.93 8.00 12.66
C ILE A 66 -0.67 6.54 12.27
N THR A 67 0.07 6.31 11.18
CA THR A 67 0.37 4.97 10.70
C THR A 67 1.21 4.20 11.70
N ARG A 68 2.25 4.83 12.27
CA ARG A 68 3.08 4.22 13.30
C ARG A 68 2.26 3.84 14.53
N GLU A 69 1.44 4.76 15.03
CA GLU A 69 0.55 4.52 16.19
C GLU A 69 -0.44 3.39 15.89
N TYR A 70 -1.04 3.36 14.69
CA TYR A 70 -1.96 2.30 14.28
C TYR A 70 -1.29 0.92 14.31
N TRP A 71 -0.13 0.77 13.67
CA TRP A 71 0.53 -0.53 13.60
C TRP A 71 1.09 -0.96 14.95
N GLN A 72 1.63 -0.05 15.76
CA GLN A 72 2.09 -0.39 17.12
C GLN A 72 0.99 -0.99 17.99
N ASN A 73 -0.24 -0.50 17.85
CA ASN A 73 -1.40 -0.95 18.62
C ASN A 73 -2.26 -2.00 17.89
N SER A 74 -1.83 -2.41 16.70
CA SER A 74 -2.53 -3.43 15.91
C SER A 74 -2.02 -4.83 16.30
N PRO A 75 -2.88 -5.87 16.26
CA PRO A 75 -2.44 -7.27 16.32
C PRO A 75 -1.37 -7.64 15.27
N LEU A 76 -1.25 -6.81 14.22
CA LEU A 76 -0.26 -6.93 13.14
C LEU A 76 0.99 -6.04 13.36
N SER A 77 1.32 -5.70 14.60
CA SER A 77 2.45 -4.81 14.94
C SER A 77 3.81 -5.30 14.44
N HIS A 78 3.97 -6.60 14.25
CA HIS A 78 5.14 -7.23 13.62
C HIS A 78 5.41 -6.71 12.18
N ASP A 79 4.41 -6.12 11.53
CA ASP A 79 4.49 -5.64 10.15
C ASP A 79 4.84 -4.13 10.09
N LEU A 80 5.03 -3.48 11.25
CA LEU A 80 5.30 -2.05 11.35
C LEU A 80 6.51 -1.61 10.52
N ALA A 81 7.58 -2.40 10.48
CA ALA A 81 8.78 -2.07 9.71
C ALA A 81 8.50 -2.03 8.20
N PHE A 82 7.71 -3.00 7.72
CA PHE A 82 7.28 -3.05 6.32
C PHE A 82 6.37 -1.86 5.98
N HIS A 83 5.36 -1.59 6.81
CA HIS A 83 4.45 -0.46 6.60
C HIS A 83 5.13 0.90 6.70
N THR A 84 6.02 1.09 7.67
CA THR A 84 6.76 2.35 7.82
C THR A 84 7.64 2.62 6.60
N CYS A 85 8.36 1.60 6.14
CA CYS A 85 9.26 1.75 5.01
C CYS A 85 8.50 1.94 3.69
N LEU A 86 7.32 1.35 3.53
CA LEU A 86 6.47 1.62 2.37
C LEU A 86 5.93 3.06 2.35
N MET A 87 5.63 3.62 3.52
CA MET A 87 4.84 4.84 3.64
C MET A 87 5.68 6.12 3.68
N ASP A 88 6.94 6.05 4.14
CA ASP A 88 7.87 7.19 4.07
C ASP A 88 8.80 7.07 2.87
N GLU A 89 8.41 7.66 1.74
CA GLU A 89 9.22 7.71 0.50
C GLU A 89 10.57 8.44 0.65
N ARG A 90 10.80 9.16 1.75
CA ARG A 90 12.04 9.92 2.00
C ARG A 90 13.13 9.10 2.70
N GLU A 91 12.75 8.02 3.40
CA GLU A 91 13.71 7.17 4.12
C GLU A 91 14.71 6.53 3.13
N ILE A 92 16.01 6.71 3.37
CA ILE A 92 17.03 6.00 2.59
C ILE A 92 17.05 4.55 3.04
N ILE A 93 16.89 3.62 2.11
CA ILE A 93 16.89 2.18 2.41
C ILE A 93 18.29 1.66 2.19
N ASP A 94 19.01 1.37 3.26
CA ASP A 94 20.29 0.67 3.22
C ASP A 94 20.12 -0.87 3.15
N HIS A 95 21.25 -1.58 3.08
CA HIS A 95 21.27 -3.04 3.00
C HIS A 95 20.66 -3.73 4.23
N GLU A 96 20.88 -3.19 5.43
CA GLU A 96 20.40 -3.80 6.67
C GLU A 96 18.88 -3.67 6.77
N LYS A 97 18.37 -2.45 6.56
CA LYS A 97 16.95 -2.16 6.54
C LYS A 97 16.24 -2.95 5.46
N PHE A 98 16.83 -3.03 4.26
CA PHE A 98 16.30 -3.85 3.17
C PHE A 98 16.10 -5.31 3.59
N ARG A 99 17.13 -5.93 4.18
CA ARG A 99 17.05 -7.31 4.67
C ARG A 99 15.98 -7.49 5.75
N SER A 100 15.88 -6.53 6.68
CA SER A 100 14.87 -6.54 7.74
C SER A 100 13.43 -6.51 7.19
N VAL A 101 13.17 -5.64 6.20
CA VAL A 101 11.86 -5.54 5.55
C VAL A 101 11.54 -6.79 4.75
N ILE A 102 12.49 -7.34 3.99
CA ILE A 102 12.30 -8.60 3.24
C ILE A 102 12.00 -9.77 4.18
N ARG A 103 12.64 -9.82 5.36
CA ARG A 103 12.35 -10.84 6.38
C ARG A 103 10.92 -10.71 6.90
N SER A 104 10.51 -9.50 7.25
CA SER A 104 9.15 -9.21 7.72
C SER A 104 8.10 -9.61 6.68
N LEU A 105 8.35 -9.28 5.41
CA LEU A 105 7.49 -9.64 4.27
C LEU A 105 7.27 -11.13 4.08
N LYS A 106 8.26 -11.97 4.41
CA LYS A 106 8.10 -13.43 4.37
C LYS A 106 7.19 -13.93 5.49
N THR A 107 7.30 -13.35 6.67
CA THR A 107 6.43 -13.66 7.81
C THR A 107 4.97 -13.32 7.49
N VAL A 108 4.72 -12.17 6.87
CA VAL A 108 3.37 -11.79 6.44
C VAL A 108 2.82 -12.78 5.42
N GLU A 109 3.60 -13.12 4.39
CA GLU A 109 3.19 -14.03 3.32
C GLU A 109 2.80 -15.41 3.82
N ALA A 110 3.53 -15.95 4.80
CA ALA A 110 3.23 -17.24 5.37
C ALA A 110 1.84 -17.29 6.04
N ARG A 111 1.27 -16.14 6.42
CA ARG A 111 -0.03 -16.00 7.08
C ARG A 111 -1.18 -15.72 6.12
N LEU A 112 -0.89 -15.42 4.85
CA LEU A 112 -1.93 -15.13 3.86
C LEU A 112 -2.49 -16.42 3.27
N THR A 113 -3.79 -16.59 3.39
CA THR A 113 -4.54 -17.66 2.74
C THR A 113 -5.42 -17.17 1.60
N ASP A 114 -5.65 -15.85 1.51
CA ASP A 114 -6.50 -15.21 0.52
C ASP A 114 -5.69 -14.71 -0.69
N ASP A 115 -6.11 -15.10 -1.88
CA ASP A 115 -5.49 -14.72 -3.16
C ASP A 115 -5.50 -13.19 -3.38
N GLN A 116 -6.53 -12.48 -2.90
CA GLN A 116 -6.56 -11.02 -3.00
C GLN A 116 -5.50 -10.37 -2.10
N ALA A 117 -5.37 -10.86 -0.88
CA ALA A 117 -4.32 -10.42 0.04
C ALA A 117 -2.90 -10.72 -0.51
N ILE A 118 -2.71 -11.90 -1.14
CA ILE A 118 -1.46 -12.27 -1.80
C ILE A 118 -1.14 -11.30 -2.96
N ALA A 119 -2.14 -10.95 -3.77
CA ALA A 119 -1.98 -10.01 -4.88
C ALA A 119 -1.60 -8.60 -4.39
N ALA A 120 -2.27 -8.10 -3.35
CA ALA A 120 -1.99 -6.79 -2.75
C ALA A 120 -0.55 -6.71 -2.20
N ILE A 121 -0.10 -7.74 -1.48
CA ILE A 121 1.25 -7.79 -0.93
C ILE A 121 2.30 -7.91 -2.05
N ASN A 122 2.02 -8.65 -3.11
CA ASN A 122 2.88 -8.69 -4.28
C ASN A 122 3.03 -7.33 -4.99
N HIS A 123 1.99 -6.51 -5.01
CA HIS A 123 2.10 -5.14 -5.52
C HIS A 123 3.04 -4.29 -4.65
N HIS A 124 2.84 -4.30 -3.33
CA HIS A 124 3.69 -3.57 -2.39
C HIS A 124 5.16 -4.01 -2.42
N ARG A 125 5.41 -5.32 -2.62
CA ARG A 125 6.77 -5.88 -2.77
C ARG A 125 7.50 -5.34 -3.98
N ILE A 126 6.84 -5.31 -5.13
CA ILE A 126 7.44 -4.82 -6.37
C ILE A 126 7.83 -3.35 -6.18
N TRP A 127 6.95 -2.56 -5.57
CA TRP A 127 7.23 -1.15 -5.30
C TRP A 127 8.38 -0.96 -4.32
N PHE A 128 8.43 -1.75 -3.23
CA PHE A 128 9.55 -1.71 -2.28
C PHE A 128 10.89 -2.08 -2.92
N ILE A 129 10.95 -3.21 -3.64
CA ILE A 129 12.16 -3.69 -4.32
C ILE A 129 12.65 -2.66 -5.34
N TYR A 130 11.71 -2.05 -6.05
CA TYR A 130 12.01 -0.99 -7.01
C TYR A 130 12.59 0.25 -6.34
N ARG A 131 12.03 0.68 -5.21
CA ARG A 131 12.59 1.80 -4.44
C ARG A 131 14.00 1.50 -3.92
N SER A 132 14.28 0.24 -3.61
CA SER A 132 15.59 -0.23 -3.14
C SER A 132 16.56 -0.58 -4.25
N ILE A 133 16.24 -0.31 -5.52
CA ILE A 133 17.03 -0.82 -6.65
C ILE A 133 18.46 -0.27 -6.72
N ASN A 134 18.67 0.89 -6.11
CA ASN A 134 19.98 1.52 -5.96
C ASN A 134 20.95 0.67 -5.13
N LEU A 135 20.44 -0.27 -4.31
CA LEU A 135 21.26 -1.26 -3.58
C LEU A 135 21.97 -2.26 -4.50
N GLY A 136 21.58 -2.31 -5.78
CA GLY A 136 22.21 -3.16 -6.79
C GLY A 136 21.82 -4.63 -6.71
N HIS A 137 22.13 -5.35 -7.79
CA HIS A 137 21.72 -6.74 -7.97
C HIS A 137 22.18 -7.70 -6.87
N GLN A 138 23.36 -7.48 -6.26
CA GLN A 138 23.90 -8.33 -5.19
C GLN A 138 23.01 -8.36 -3.94
N ALA A 139 22.31 -7.27 -3.65
CA ALA A 139 21.33 -7.22 -2.55
C ALA A 139 19.94 -7.69 -2.99
N ILE A 140 19.51 -7.30 -4.19
CA ILE A 140 18.13 -7.51 -4.65
C ILE A 140 17.86 -8.95 -5.09
N LEU A 141 18.76 -9.57 -5.86
CA LEU A 141 18.53 -10.90 -6.45
C LEU A 141 18.33 -12.02 -5.40
N PRO A 142 19.15 -12.11 -4.32
CA PRO A 142 18.95 -13.12 -3.29
C PRO A 142 17.62 -12.96 -2.55
N ALA A 143 17.17 -11.71 -2.34
CA ALA A 143 15.90 -11.41 -1.71
C ALA A 143 14.71 -11.87 -2.56
N VAL A 144 14.77 -11.62 -3.87
CA VAL A 144 13.69 -11.92 -4.83
C VAL A 144 13.54 -13.41 -5.13
N LYS A 145 14.64 -14.18 -5.08
CA LYS A 145 14.64 -15.63 -5.34
C LYS A 145 13.62 -16.38 -4.46
N ASN A 146 13.46 -15.92 -3.23
CA ASN A 146 12.66 -16.58 -2.20
C ASN A 146 11.23 -16.02 -2.05
N LEU A 147 10.78 -15.16 -2.96
CA LEU A 147 9.43 -14.58 -2.93
C LEU A 147 8.50 -15.24 -3.96
N ARG A 148 7.20 -15.34 -3.68
CA ARG A 148 6.19 -15.84 -4.63
C ARG A 148 5.87 -14.80 -5.71
N LEU A 149 6.79 -14.66 -6.66
CA LEU A 149 6.68 -13.78 -7.83
C LEU A 149 6.67 -14.60 -9.13
N SER A 150 5.92 -14.13 -10.14
CA SER A 150 5.92 -14.75 -11.46
C SER A 150 7.29 -14.65 -12.13
N LYS A 151 7.60 -15.57 -13.06
CA LYS A 151 8.87 -15.58 -13.81
C LYS A 151 9.15 -14.22 -14.47
N LEU A 152 8.15 -13.62 -15.11
CA LEU A 152 8.25 -12.32 -15.76
C LEU A 152 8.66 -11.20 -14.78
N LYS A 153 8.05 -11.16 -13.59
CA LYS A 153 8.37 -10.16 -12.55
C LYS A 153 9.80 -10.33 -12.03
N ARG A 154 10.27 -11.56 -11.84
CA ARG A 154 11.65 -11.84 -11.42
C ARG A 154 12.66 -11.37 -12.45
N ILE A 155 12.40 -11.64 -13.73
CA ILE A 155 13.24 -11.22 -14.85
C ILE A 155 13.32 -9.68 -14.92
N ALA A 156 12.17 -9.00 -14.82
CA ALA A 156 12.12 -7.53 -14.83
C ALA A 156 12.92 -6.93 -13.67
N ILE A 157 12.76 -7.44 -12.44
CA ILE A 157 13.53 -6.98 -11.28
C ILE A 157 15.03 -7.22 -11.48
N ALA A 158 15.43 -8.38 -12.00
CA ALA A 158 16.83 -8.71 -12.24
C ALA A 158 17.46 -7.72 -13.22
N MET A 159 16.82 -7.47 -14.37
CA MET A 159 17.28 -6.47 -15.34
C MET A 159 17.40 -5.10 -14.68
N LEU A 160 16.34 -4.62 -14.02
CA LEU A 160 16.34 -3.29 -13.41
C LEU A 160 17.43 -3.13 -12.34
N SER A 161 17.68 -4.18 -11.54
CA SER A 161 18.72 -4.18 -10.49
C SER A 161 20.15 -4.19 -11.04
N PHE A 162 20.32 -4.67 -12.28
CA PHE A 162 21.61 -4.71 -12.97
C PHE A 162 21.90 -3.38 -13.67
N PHE A 163 20.90 -2.80 -14.33
CA PHE A 163 21.03 -1.56 -15.10
C PHE A 163 20.97 -0.28 -14.25
N ARG A 164 20.71 -0.36 -12.93
CA ARG A 164 20.56 0.80 -12.01
C ARG A 164 19.67 1.90 -12.62
N ALA A 165 18.61 1.50 -13.30
CA ALA A 165 18.03 2.30 -14.37
C ALA A 165 17.26 3.53 -13.86
N GLY A 166 17.95 4.66 -13.70
CA GLY A 166 17.35 5.98 -13.45
C GLY A 166 16.30 6.37 -14.52
N CYS A 167 16.42 5.86 -15.75
CA CYS A 167 15.45 6.10 -16.82
C CYS A 167 14.12 5.36 -16.62
N LEU A 168 14.12 4.17 -16.01
CA LEU A 168 12.88 3.45 -15.67
C LEU A 168 12.23 4.00 -14.38
N ILE A 169 12.98 4.72 -13.54
CA ILE A 169 12.49 5.53 -12.41
C ILE A 169 11.50 6.60 -12.87
N SER A 170 11.83 7.29 -13.97
CA SER A 170 10.93 8.22 -14.63
C SER A 170 9.72 7.51 -15.26
N TYR A 171 9.96 6.37 -15.93
CA TYR A 171 8.92 5.61 -16.61
C TYR A 171 7.81 5.10 -15.66
N PHE A 172 8.11 4.52 -14.50
CA PHE A 172 7.05 4.07 -13.58
C PHE A 172 6.46 5.20 -12.72
N ARG A 173 7.21 6.27 -12.41
CA ARG A 173 6.60 7.48 -11.81
C ARG A 173 5.53 8.10 -12.70
N HIS A 174 5.62 7.89 -14.02
CA HIS A 174 4.70 8.47 -15.01
C HIS A 174 3.89 7.41 -15.78
N ALA A 175 4.03 6.13 -15.41
CA ALA A 175 3.33 5.01 -16.00
C ALA A 175 1.81 5.14 -15.79
N GLN A 176 1.13 5.73 -16.77
CA GLN A 176 -0.32 5.93 -16.76
C GLN A 176 -1.10 4.59 -16.77
N TRP A 177 -0.46 3.46 -17.04
CA TRP A 177 -1.09 2.13 -17.08
C TRP A 177 -1.50 1.58 -15.69
N LEU A 178 -1.06 2.19 -14.58
CA LEU A 178 -1.67 1.94 -13.26
C LEU A 178 -3.15 2.35 -13.21
N ARG A 179 -3.59 3.28 -14.07
CA ARG A 179 -5.02 3.63 -14.23
C ARG A 179 -5.81 2.56 -14.98
N HIS A 180 -5.16 1.72 -15.78
CA HIS A 180 -5.82 0.63 -16.50
C HIS A 180 -6.05 -0.63 -15.65
N LEU A 181 -5.49 -0.71 -14.45
CA LEU A 181 -5.92 -1.70 -13.43
C LEU A 181 -7.23 -1.28 -12.72
N GLN A 182 -7.80 -0.13 -13.08
CA GLN A 182 -9.14 0.32 -12.71
C GLN A 182 -10.14 0.19 -13.88
N THR A 183 -9.96 -0.75 -14.80
CA THR A 183 -11.08 -1.14 -15.68
C THR A 183 -12.11 -1.91 -14.85
N PRO A 184 -13.42 -1.59 -14.93
CA PRO A 184 -14.45 -2.36 -14.26
C PRO A 184 -14.37 -3.81 -14.72
N PHE A 185 -14.49 -4.74 -13.78
CA PHE A 185 -14.82 -6.13 -14.06
C PHE A 185 -15.99 -6.16 -15.05
N GLY A 186 -15.75 -6.66 -16.27
CA GLY A 186 -16.76 -6.73 -17.32
C GLY A 186 -16.37 -7.70 -18.42
N SER A 187 -17.11 -8.81 -18.48
CA SER A 187 -17.18 -9.82 -19.54
C SER A 187 -16.12 -10.95 -19.55
N ARG A 188 -16.28 -11.92 -18.64
CA ARG A 188 -16.26 -13.33 -19.04
C ARG A 188 -17.47 -14.02 -18.45
N GLY A 189 -18.32 -14.53 -19.34
CA GLY A 189 -19.62 -15.09 -19.00
C GLY A 189 -19.51 -16.27 -18.05
N SER A 190 -20.25 -16.23 -16.95
CA SER A 190 -20.61 -17.40 -16.18
C SER A 190 -22.12 -17.64 -16.37
N ARG A 191 -22.43 -18.80 -16.93
CA ARG A 191 -23.79 -19.35 -17.02
C ARG A 191 -24.34 -19.48 -15.60
N ARG A 192 -25.46 -18.82 -15.30
CA ARG A 192 -26.25 -19.13 -14.09
C ARG A 192 -27.00 -20.44 -14.31
N PRO A 193 -27.06 -21.37 -13.33
CA PRO A 193 -28.11 -22.37 -13.31
C PRO A 193 -29.44 -21.69 -12.98
N LYS A 194 -30.45 -21.95 -13.81
CA LYS A 194 -31.84 -21.59 -13.54
C LYS A 194 -32.35 -22.47 -12.41
N TYR A 195 -32.77 -21.88 -11.29
CA TYR A 195 -33.76 -22.53 -10.42
C TYR A 195 -35.13 -21.95 -10.76
N GLY A 196 -36.01 -22.86 -11.19
CA GLY A 196 -37.41 -22.61 -11.48
C GLY A 196 -38.22 -22.43 -10.19
N LYS A 197 -39.46 -21.99 -10.42
CA LYS A 197 -40.52 -21.64 -9.47
C LYS A 197 -40.73 -22.67 -8.36
#